data_AF-A0ABD3D3U1-F1
#
_entry.id   AF-A0ABD3D3U1-F1
#
_cell.length_a   1.000
_cell.length_b   1.000
_cell.length_c   1.000
_cell.angle_alpha   90.00
_cell.angle_beta   90.00
_cell.angle_gamma   90.00
#
_symmetry.space_group_name_H-M   'P 1'
#
loop_
_entity.id
_entity.type
_entity.pdbx_description
1 polymer ?
#
loop_
_entity_poly.entity_id
_entity_poly.type
_entity_poly.pdbx_seq_one_letter_code
_entity_poly.pdbx_strand_id
1 'polypeptide(L)'
;MAMAVNCATSSSLLFTKPSEKPFASSLKKTTPFLGFSLATISSKPSVQLNKVSKICCQDKAVLIPSGQQWMFDDLTGPDVWNKTWYPKASDHVNTDKPWYVVDATDKILGRLASTIAIHMRGKNLATYTPSVDMGAFVIVINAEKVAVSGKKRTQKLYRRHSGRPGGMKVETFDQLQKRIPERIIEHAVRGMLPKGRLGRSLFTHLKVYTGPDHPHEAQKPAELPIRDKRIQKQA
;
A
#
# COMPACT_ATOMS: atom_id res chain seq x y z
N MET A 1 -49.67 -23.16 16.02
CA MET A 1 -50.71 -23.42 15.00
C MET A 1 -50.02 -24.06 13.80
N ALA A 2 -50.54 -25.21 13.38
CA ALA A 2 -49.94 -26.11 12.40
C ALA A 2 -49.85 -25.50 10.98
N MET A 3 -48.83 -25.89 10.21
CA MET A 3 -49.02 -26.77 9.03
C MET A 3 -47.66 -27.06 8.36
N ALA A 4 -47.41 -28.35 8.15
CA ALA A 4 -46.41 -28.89 7.25
C ALA A 4 -47.08 -29.18 5.89
N VAL A 5 -46.46 -28.86 4.75
CA VAL A 5 -46.69 -29.53 3.45
C VAL A 5 -45.44 -29.39 2.54
N ASN A 6 -44.86 -30.55 2.20
CA ASN A 6 -44.26 -31.04 0.94
C ASN A 6 -43.79 -30.06 -0.14
N CYS A 7 -42.65 -30.32 -0.80
CA CYS A 7 -42.60 -31.25 -1.95
C CYS A 7 -41.17 -31.38 -2.51
N ALA A 8 -40.86 -32.59 -2.99
CA ALA A 8 -39.60 -32.98 -3.62
C ALA A 8 -39.55 -32.60 -5.11
N THR A 9 -38.36 -32.33 -5.64
CA THR A 9 -38.03 -32.62 -7.04
C THR A 9 -36.56 -33.02 -7.18
N SER A 10 -36.39 -34.29 -7.50
CA SER A 10 -35.22 -34.98 -8.03
C SER A 10 -34.82 -34.47 -9.43
N SER A 11 -33.52 -34.45 -9.74
CA SER A 11 -33.03 -34.69 -11.11
C SER A 11 -31.53 -34.95 -11.13
N SER A 12 -31.18 -36.23 -11.21
CA SER A 12 -29.88 -36.83 -11.51
C SER A 12 -29.71 -37.03 -13.02
N LEU A 13 -28.58 -36.62 -13.63
CA LEU A 13 -27.99 -37.18 -14.87
C LEU A 13 -26.52 -36.68 -14.93
N LEU A 14 -25.44 -37.44 -14.67
CA LEU A 14 -24.80 -38.57 -15.38
C LEU A 14 -24.37 -38.31 -16.83
N PHE A 15 -23.03 -38.34 -17.03
CA PHE A 15 -22.25 -38.76 -18.23
C PHE A 15 -22.42 -37.90 -19.50
N THR A 16 -21.43 -37.61 -20.36
CA THR A 16 -20.29 -38.36 -20.94
C THR A 16 -19.34 -37.39 -21.66
N LYS A 17 -18.01 -37.64 -21.65
CA LYS A 17 -17.08 -37.23 -22.74
C LYS A 17 -17.32 -38.09 -23.98
N PRO A 18 -17.07 -37.61 -25.21
CA PRO A 18 -15.84 -37.93 -26.00
C PRO A 18 -15.52 -36.79 -27.01
N SER A 19 -14.57 -36.79 -27.95
CA SER A 19 -13.30 -37.45 -28.28
C SER A 19 -12.62 -36.59 -29.36
N GLU A 20 -11.31 -36.76 -29.48
CA GLU A 20 -10.36 -36.20 -30.46
C GLU A 20 -10.75 -36.38 -31.95
N LYS A 21 -10.16 -35.55 -32.85
CA LYS A 21 -9.18 -35.98 -33.91
C LYS A 21 -8.81 -34.85 -34.93
N PRO A 22 -7.74 -35.04 -35.75
CA PRO A 22 -6.78 -34.00 -36.14
C PRO A 22 -6.87 -33.57 -37.61
N PHE A 23 -6.07 -32.58 -38.01
CA PHE A 23 -5.78 -32.34 -39.43
C PHE A 23 -4.30 -32.03 -39.64
N ALA A 24 -3.66 -32.86 -40.47
CA ALA A 24 -2.31 -32.70 -40.96
C ALA A 24 -2.35 -32.20 -42.41
N SER A 25 -1.42 -31.33 -42.80
CA SER A 25 -1.11 -31.12 -44.22
C SER A 25 0.39 -30.89 -44.43
N SER A 26 0.98 -31.92 -45.02
CA SER A 26 2.17 -32.00 -45.88
C SER A 26 2.59 -30.71 -46.59
N LEU A 27 3.90 -30.47 -46.71
CA LEU A 27 4.55 -30.25 -48.01
C LEU A 27 6.07 -30.47 -47.95
N LYS A 28 6.56 -31.03 -49.06
CA LYS A 28 7.86 -31.70 -49.27
C LYS A 28 8.98 -30.70 -49.57
N LYS A 29 10.25 -31.11 -49.33
CA LYS A 29 11.35 -30.97 -50.30
C LYS A 29 12.55 -31.84 -49.90
N THR A 30 12.91 -32.73 -50.82
CA THR A 30 14.08 -33.60 -50.81
C THR A 30 15.25 -32.86 -51.47
N THR A 31 16.44 -32.90 -50.85
CA THR A 31 17.72 -32.94 -51.57
C THR A 31 18.67 -33.87 -50.82
N PRO A 32 19.39 -34.76 -51.51
CA PRO A 32 20.43 -35.60 -50.90
C PRO A 32 21.78 -34.89 -51.00
N PHE A 33 22.62 -34.96 -49.98
CA PHE A 33 24.07 -35.17 -50.13
C PHE A 33 24.72 -35.30 -48.74
N LEU A 34 25.35 -36.46 -48.54
CA LEU A 34 26.48 -36.74 -47.65
C LEU A 34 26.35 -36.42 -46.15
N GLY A 35 25.87 -37.45 -45.44
CA GLY A 35 26.52 -38.01 -44.25
C GLY A 35 26.91 -37.07 -43.12
N PHE A 36 26.07 -37.02 -42.07
CA PHE A 36 26.57 -36.93 -40.70
C PHE A 36 25.57 -37.62 -39.76
N SER A 37 26.15 -38.34 -38.81
CA SER A 37 25.48 -39.31 -37.93
C SER A 37 24.58 -38.65 -36.88
N LEU A 38 23.61 -39.45 -36.42
CA LEU A 38 22.76 -39.34 -35.23
C LEU A 38 23.15 -38.24 -34.21
N ALA A 39 22.25 -37.30 -33.97
CA ALA A 39 22.19 -36.55 -32.72
C ALA A 39 20.76 -36.60 -32.16
N THR A 40 20.65 -37.35 -31.07
CA THR A 40 19.51 -37.57 -30.19
C THR A 40 18.81 -36.26 -29.77
N ILE A 41 17.48 -36.33 -29.78
CA ILE A 41 16.57 -35.38 -29.12
C ILE A 41 16.97 -35.28 -27.64
N SER A 42 17.55 -34.13 -27.25
CA SER A 42 17.72 -33.77 -25.85
C SER A 42 16.35 -33.43 -25.28
N SER A 43 15.72 -34.38 -24.61
CA SER A 43 14.60 -34.12 -23.72
C SER A 43 15.09 -33.19 -22.62
N LYS A 44 14.63 -31.94 -22.60
CA LYS A 44 14.77 -31.05 -21.44
C LYS A 44 14.19 -31.79 -20.23
N PRO A 45 14.96 -32.06 -19.17
CA PRO A 45 14.38 -32.59 -17.95
C PRO A 45 13.49 -31.51 -17.34
N SER A 46 12.22 -31.84 -17.14
CA SER A 46 11.31 -31.08 -16.29
C SER A 46 11.93 -31.01 -14.89
N VAL A 47 12.35 -29.83 -14.46
CA VAL A 47 12.77 -29.58 -13.07
C VAL A 47 11.50 -29.59 -12.20
N GLN A 48 11.10 -30.79 -11.82
CA GLN A 48 10.07 -31.09 -10.83
C GLN A 48 10.79 -31.77 -9.66
N LEU A 49 11.49 -31.01 -8.82
CA LEU A 49 11.85 -31.37 -7.43
C LEU A 49 12.68 -30.25 -6.80
N ASN A 50 12.54 -30.11 -5.48
CA ASN A 50 13.19 -29.15 -4.56
C ASN A 50 12.30 -28.01 -4.01
N LYS A 51 10.99 -28.23 -3.87
CA LYS A 51 10.16 -27.41 -2.94
C LYS A 51 10.02 -28.03 -1.54
N VAL A 52 10.25 -29.34 -1.43
CA VAL A 52 10.04 -30.13 -0.19
C VAL A 52 11.14 -29.87 0.85
N SER A 53 12.39 -29.67 0.43
CA SER A 53 13.54 -29.52 1.35
C SER A 53 13.62 -28.18 2.10
N LYS A 54 12.84 -27.17 1.71
CA LYS A 54 12.83 -25.85 2.39
C LYS A 54 11.79 -25.73 3.51
N ILE A 55 10.96 -26.75 3.71
CA ILE A 55 9.87 -26.74 4.70
C ILE A 55 10.38 -27.17 6.09
N CYS A 56 11.50 -27.88 6.16
CA CYS A 56 11.97 -28.54 7.39
C CYS A 56 12.63 -27.62 8.44
N CYS A 57 12.98 -26.38 8.08
CA CYS A 57 13.67 -25.45 8.98
C CYS A 57 12.96 -24.10 8.98
N GLN A 58 11.73 -24.05 9.49
CA GLN A 58 11.08 -22.80 9.88
C GLN A 58 10.77 -22.90 11.36
N ASP A 59 11.80 -22.76 12.19
CA ASP A 59 11.63 -22.55 13.62
C ASP A 59 11.01 -21.17 13.82
N LYS A 60 9.68 -21.13 13.81
CA LYS A 60 8.91 -19.94 14.11
C LYS A 60 9.01 -19.70 15.61
N ALA A 61 9.85 -18.75 16.02
CA ALA A 61 9.72 -18.14 17.33
C ALA A 61 8.27 -17.67 17.50
N VAL A 62 7.64 -18.02 18.62
CA VAL A 62 6.26 -17.63 18.92
C VAL A 62 6.17 -16.10 18.92
N LEU A 63 5.32 -15.55 18.06
CA LEU A 63 5.11 -14.11 17.94
C LEU A 63 3.90 -13.72 18.78
N ILE A 64 4.12 -12.91 19.81
CA ILE A 64 3.09 -12.46 20.74
C ILE A 64 2.55 -11.12 20.23
N PRO A 65 1.23 -10.98 19.97
CA PRO A 65 0.65 -9.72 19.51
C PRO A 65 0.78 -8.64 20.59
N SER A 66 1.16 -7.43 20.17
CA SER A 66 1.55 -6.30 21.02
C SER A 66 0.47 -5.76 21.97
N GLY A 67 -0.77 -6.25 21.91
CA GLY A 67 -1.90 -5.71 22.65
C GLY A 67 -1.97 -6.10 24.13
N GLN A 68 -1.35 -7.21 24.53
CA GLN A 68 -1.36 -7.74 25.90
C GLN A 68 -0.10 -8.59 26.17
N GLN A 69 1.08 -8.00 26.00
CA GLN A 69 2.33 -8.69 26.33
C GLN A 69 2.65 -8.49 27.81
N TRP A 70 2.60 -9.56 28.61
CA TRP A 70 3.08 -9.53 29.99
C TRP A 70 4.61 -9.40 30.00
N MET A 71 5.17 -8.98 31.14
CA MET A 71 6.58 -8.57 31.22
C MET A 71 7.56 -9.68 30.81
N PHE A 72 7.16 -10.96 30.97
CA PHE A 72 7.93 -12.14 30.59
C PHE A 72 6.99 -13.27 30.15
N ASP A 73 7.31 -13.93 29.05
CA ASP A 73 6.70 -15.22 28.64
C ASP A 73 7.79 -16.29 28.45
N ASP A 74 8.96 -15.91 27.90
CA ASP A 74 10.11 -16.79 27.69
C ASP A 74 11.36 -16.28 28.44
N LEU A 75 11.70 -16.92 29.57
CA LEU A 75 12.89 -16.57 30.38
C LEU A 75 14.22 -17.07 29.78
N THR A 76 14.17 -17.96 28.78
CA THR A 76 15.34 -18.57 28.12
C THR A 76 15.82 -17.84 26.87
N GLY A 77 15.16 -16.73 26.50
CA GLY A 77 15.50 -15.93 25.31
C GLY A 77 16.72 -15.03 25.46
N PRO A 78 17.16 -14.37 24.37
CA PRO A 78 18.17 -13.33 24.45
C PRO A 78 17.69 -12.15 25.31
N ASP A 79 18.63 -11.43 25.93
CA ASP A 79 18.32 -10.24 26.74
C ASP A 79 17.77 -9.09 25.87
N VAL A 80 16.45 -8.94 25.89
CA VAL A 80 15.71 -7.87 25.22
C VAL A 80 15.43 -6.70 26.18
N TRP A 81 15.37 -6.92 27.50
CA TRP A 81 14.92 -5.90 28.46
C TRP A 81 16.01 -4.88 28.80
N ASN A 82 17.27 -5.29 28.88
CA ASN A 82 18.37 -4.34 29.14
C ASN A 82 18.82 -3.61 27.86
N LYS A 83 18.24 -3.96 26.70
CA LYS A 83 18.56 -3.36 25.40
C LYS A 83 17.36 -2.58 24.87
N THR A 84 17.63 -1.58 24.04
CA THR A 84 16.55 -0.87 23.36
C THR A 84 15.80 -1.82 22.44
N TRP A 85 14.48 -1.89 22.61
CA TRP A 85 13.62 -2.69 21.77
C TRP A 85 13.72 -2.27 20.30
N TYR A 86 13.78 -3.24 19.39
CA TYR A 86 13.79 -3.03 17.95
C TYR A 86 12.70 -3.87 17.28
N PRO A 87 11.89 -3.29 16.37
CA PRO A 87 10.78 -3.98 15.74
C PRO A 87 11.27 -5.13 14.86
N LYS A 88 10.59 -6.27 14.98
CA LYS A 88 10.79 -7.42 14.11
C LYS A 88 9.99 -7.26 12.82
N ALA A 89 10.25 -8.12 11.84
CA ALA A 89 9.56 -8.11 10.54
C ALA A 89 8.04 -8.32 10.67
N SER A 90 7.60 -9.03 11.71
CA SER A 90 6.19 -9.25 12.04
C SER A 90 5.44 -7.99 12.42
N ASP A 91 6.14 -7.01 13.01
CA ASP A 91 5.47 -5.92 13.73
C ASP A 91 5.02 -4.80 12.80
N HIS A 92 5.54 -4.76 11.58
CA HIS A 92 5.33 -3.68 10.62
C HIS A 92 4.82 -4.17 9.26
N VAL A 93 4.09 -5.29 9.26
CA VAL A 93 3.43 -5.81 8.07
C VAL A 93 2.39 -4.78 7.59
N ASN A 94 2.41 -4.48 6.29
CA ASN A 94 1.57 -3.42 5.74
C ASN A 94 0.06 -3.70 5.85
N THR A 95 -0.33 -4.96 5.95
CA THR A 95 -1.73 -5.40 6.07
C THR A 95 -2.37 -4.95 7.39
N ASP A 96 -1.59 -4.89 8.47
CA ASP A 96 -2.09 -4.66 9.82
C ASP A 96 -2.10 -3.18 10.21
N LYS A 97 -1.68 -2.30 9.30
CA LYS A 97 -1.55 -0.87 9.56
C LYS A 97 -2.93 -0.21 9.66
N PRO A 98 -3.14 0.68 10.63
CA PRO A 98 -4.39 1.41 10.74
C PRO A 98 -4.56 2.38 9.57
N TRP A 99 -5.80 2.57 9.16
CA TRP A 99 -6.20 3.54 8.17
C TRP A 99 -6.92 4.70 8.85
N TYR A 100 -6.56 5.92 8.47
CA TYR A 100 -7.22 7.13 8.94
C TYR A 100 -7.87 7.90 7.80
N VAL A 101 -9.00 8.54 8.07
CA VAL A 101 -9.65 9.49 7.18
C VAL A 101 -9.62 10.90 7.77
N VAL A 102 -9.42 11.89 6.90
CA VAL A 102 -9.31 13.30 7.25
C VAL A 102 -10.11 14.13 6.27
N ASP A 103 -11.10 14.87 6.77
CA ASP A 103 -11.74 15.93 5.99
C ASP A 103 -10.89 17.21 6.01
N ALA A 104 -10.45 17.65 4.83
CA ALA A 104 -9.63 18.84 4.66
C ALA A 104 -10.44 20.15 4.61
N THR A 105 -11.77 20.08 4.62
CA THR A 105 -12.66 21.25 4.58
C THR A 105 -12.35 22.23 5.70
N ASP A 106 -12.06 23.49 5.34
CA ASP A 106 -11.74 24.61 6.23
C ASP A 106 -10.55 24.36 7.19
N LYS A 107 -9.73 23.34 6.93
CA LYS A 107 -8.51 23.07 7.70
C LYS A 107 -7.33 23.86 7.12
N ILE A 108 -6.51 24.42 7.99
CA ILE A 108 -5.30 25.14 7.60
C ILE A 108 -4.25 24.14 7.10
N LEU A 109 -3.89 24.26 5.82
CA LEU A 109 -3.00 23.33 5.08
C LEU A 109 -1.76 22.88 5.88
N GLY A 110 -1.00 23.82 6.42
CA GLY A 110 0.26 23.52 7.10
C GLY A 110 0.08 22.79 8.43
N ARG A 111 -0.96 23.14 9.19
CA ARG A 111 -1.26 22.49 10.48
C ARG A 111 -1.76 21.07 10.25
N LEU A 112 -2.65 20.91 9.27
CA LEU A 112 -3.15 19.62 8.81
C LEU A 112 -2.02 18.70 8.35
N ALA A 113 -1.13 19.19 7.48
CA ALA A 113 -0.02 18.41 6.95
C ALA A 113 0.95 17.93 8.05
N SER A 114 1.15 18.73 9.11
CA SER A 114 2.00 18.36 10.24
C SER A 114 1.43 17.17 11.00
N THR A 115 0.14 17.21 11.33
CA THR A 115 -0.55 16.09 11.99
C THR A 115 -0.52 14.84 11.12
N ILE A 116 -0.84 14.95 9.83
CA ILE A 116 -0.76 13.83 8.88
C ILE A 116 0.65 13.21 8.88
N ALA A 117 1.70 14.02 8.80
CA ALA A 117 3.08 13.54 8.78
C ALA A 117 3.48 12.82 10.08
N ILE A 118 2.97 13.24 11.24
CA ILE A 118 3.22 12.58 12.54
C ILE A 118 2.65 11.15 12.55
N HIS A 119 1.40 11.00 12.09
CA HIS A 119 0.71 9.70 12.05
C HIS A 119 1.28 8.79 10.97
N MET A 120 1.54 9.31 9.77
CA MET A 120 2.22 8.57 8.70
C MET A 120 3.60 8.08 9.12
N ARG A 121 4.29 8.84 9.99
CA ARG A 121 5.61 8.46 10.49
C ARG A 121 5.54 7.47 11.67
N GLY A 122 4.39 7.35 12.32
CA GLY A 122 4.22 6.55 13.54
C GLY A 122 4.82 7.19 14.79
N LYS A 123 5.12 8.50 14.79
CA LYS A 123 5.68 9.20 15.97
C LYS A 123 4.73 9.24 17.17
N ASN A 124 3.45 8.98 16.94
CA ASN A 124 2.42 8.87 17.97
C ASN A 124 2.45 7.52 18.70
N LEU A 125 3.15 6.51 18.18
CA LEU A 125 3.23 5.18 18.77
C LEU A 125 4.45 5.06 19.69
N ALA A 126 4.30 4.30 20.79
CA ALA A 126 5.42 3.98 21.68
C ALA A 126 6.47 3.08 21.01
N THR A 127 6.06 2.31 19.99
CA THR A 127 6.93 1.42 19.19
C THR A 127 7.68 2.15 18.07
N TYR A 128 7.69 3.49 18.08
CA TYR A 128 8.35 4.30 17.05
C TYR A 128 9.83 3.96 16.91
N THR A 129 10.24 3.63 15.68
CA THR A 129 11.65 3.38 15.33
C THR A 129 12.01 4.18 14.08
N PRO A 130 13.13 4.93 14.05
CA PRO A 130 13.45 5.79 12.92
C PRO A 130 13.86 5.04 11.64
N SER A 131 14.38 3.82 11.71
CA SER A 131 14.76 3.05 10.52
C SER A 131 13.59 2.32 9.87
N VAL A 132 12.51 2.09 10.61
CA VAL A 132 11.38 1.23 10.20
C VAL A 132 10.12 2.06 10.02
N ASP A 133 9.18 1.55 9.23
CA ASP A 133 7.87 2.17 9.06
C ASP A 133 6.80 1.49 9.93
N MET A 134 6.56 2.09 11.09
CA MET A 134 5.49 1.74 12.02
C MET A 134 4.24 2.62 11.84
N GLY A 135 4.19 3.43 10.79
CA GLY A 135 3.15 4.43 10.61
C GLY A 135 1.81 3.89 10.16
N ALA A 136 0.91 4.82 9.85
CA ALA A 136 -0.44 4.54 9.38
C ALA A 136 -0.67 5.01 7.94
N PHE A 137 -1.72 4.48 7.32
CA PHE A 137 -2.26 5.03 6.08
C PHE A 137 -3.18 6.20 6.39
N VAL A 138 -3.12 7.25 5.56
CA VAL A 138 -3.96 8.44 5.74
C VAL A 138 -4.64 8.77 4.42
N ILE A 139 -5.96 8.82 4.47
CA ILE A 139 -6.83 9.26 3.39
C ILE A 139 -7.27 10.69 3.69
N VAL A 140 -7.10 11.57 2.72
CA VAL A 140 -7.55 12.96 2.78
C VAL A 140 -8.64 13.16 1.74
N ILE A 141 -9.82 13.60 2.20
CA ILE A 141 -10.97 13.94 1.37
C ILE A 141 -11.18 15.46 1.33
N ASN A 142 -11.94 15.94 0.35
CA ASN A 142 -12.20 17.36 0.11
C ASN A 142 -10.93 18.20 -0.05
N ALA A 143 -9.91 17.68 -0.75
CA ALA A 143 -8.63 18.38 -0.91
C ALA A 143 -8.77 19.77 -1.57
N GLU A 144 -9.84 19.98 -2.34
CA GLU A 144 -10.15 21.28 -2.96
C GLU A 144 -10.60 22.34 -1.95
N LYS A 145 -11.13 21.96 -0.77
CA LYS A 145 -11.68 22.88 0.24
C LYS A 145 -10.68 23.25 1.34
N VAL A 146 -9.39 22.94 1.12
CA VAL A 146 -8.33 23.25 2.08
C VAL A 146 -8.13 24.76 2.25
N ALA A 147 -8.03 25.20 3.49
CA ALA A 147 -7.89 26.61 3.82
C ALA A 147 -6.43 27.04 3.93
N VAL A 148 -6.18 28.29 3.54
CA VAL A 148 -4.91 29.00 3.76
C VAL A 148 -5.19 30.37 4.39
N SER A 149 -4.27 30.82 5.27
CA SER A 149 -4.39 32.10 5.96
C SER A 149 -3.83 33.27 5.14
N GLY A 150 -4.37 34.47 5.36
CA GLY A 150 -3.91 35.72 4.74
C GLY A 150 -3.99 35.73 3.21
N LYS A 151 -3.09 36.49 2.56
CA LYS A 151 -3.03 36.65 1.09
C LYS A 151 -2.32 35.51 0.36
N LYS A 152 -2.08 34.37 1.04
CA LYS A 152 -1.31 33.23 0.49
C LYS A 152 -1.98 32.59 -0.72
N ARG A 153 -3.30 32.73 -0.87
CA ARG A 153 -4.04 32.19 -2.03
C ARG A 153 -3.54 32.75 -3.37
N THR A 154 -3.12 34.02 -3.39
CA THR A 154 -2.55 34.66 -4.59
C THR A 154 -1.03 34.76 -4.55
N GLN A 155 -0.44 34.95 -3.36
CA GLN A 155 0.99 35.20 -3.21
C GLN A 155 1.85 33.93 -3.16
N LYS A 156 1.32 32.78 -2.74
CA LYS A 156 2.12 31.56 -2.63
C LYS A 156 2.37 30.98 -4.02
N LEU A 157 3.65 30.84 -4.37
CA LEU A 157 4.11 30.35 -5.66
C LEU A 157 4.61 28.90 -5.55
N TYR A 158 4.06 28.01 -6.37
CA TYR A 158 4.57 26.68 -6.61
C TYR A 158 5.44 26.70 -7.86
N ARG A 159 6.69 26.26 -7.73
CA ARG A 159 7.69 26.31 -8.81
C ARG A 159 8.15 24.90 -9.16
N ARG A 160 8.35 24.64 -10.44
CA ARG A 160 9.02 23.44 -10.94
C ARG A 160 9.90 23.80 -12.13
N HIS A 161 10.94 23.01 -12.36
CA HIS A 161 11.90 23.24 -13.43
C HIS A 161 12.03 21.99 -14.29
N SER A 162 12.21 22.17 -15.61
CA SER A 162 12.42 21.06 -16.54
C SER A 162 13.87 20.56 -16.58
N GLY A 163 14.83 21.40 -16.20
CA GLY A 163 16.28 21.15 -16.35
C GLY A 163 16.91 21.95 -17.49
N ARG A 164 16.12 22.49 -18.43
CA ARG A 164 16.60 23.34 -19.55
C ARG A 164 16.66 24.82 -19.15
N PRO A 165 17.54 25.66 -19.73
CA PRO A 165 17.54 27.10 -19.49
C PRO A 165 16.18 27.72 -19.84
N GLY A 166 15.68 28.63 -19.00
CA GLY A 166 14.35 29.23 -19.14
C GLY A 166 13.16 28.29 -18.85
N GLY A 167 13.40 27.04 -18.46
CA GLY A 167 12.36 26.02 -18.27
C GLY A 167 11.59 26.09 -16.95
N MET A 168 11.56 27.24 -16.28
CA MET A 168 10.90 27.41 -14.99
C MET A 168 9.40 27.66 -15.18
N LYS A 169 8.58 26.87 -14.50
CA LYS A 169 7.13 27.05 -14.46
C LYS A 169 6.72 27.44 -13.06
N VAL A 170 5.90 28.49 -12.97
CA VAL A 170 5.42 29.07 -11.72
C VAL A 170 3.90 29.11 -11.76
N GLU A 171 3.27 28.60 -10.71
CA GLU A 171 1.81 28.57 -10.56
C GLU A 171 1.47 29.18 -9.19
N THR A 172 0.44 30.03 -9.12
CA THR A 172 -0.07 30.51 -7.82
C THR A 172 -0.87 29.41 -7.14
N PHE A 173 -1.11 29.54 -5.83
CA PHE A 173 -1.93 28.57 -5.09
C PHE A 173 -3.33 28.41 -5.70
N ASP A 174 -4.01 29.50 -6.06
CA ASP A 174 -5.34 29.44 -6.66
C ASP A 174 -5.34 28.75 -8.03
N GLN A 175 -4.34 29.02 -8.88
CA GLN A 175 -4.19 28.34 -10.17
C GLN A 175 -3.97 26.84 -10.00
N LEU A 176 -3.12 26.46 -9.04
CA LEU A 176 -2.84 25.05 -8.77
C LEU A 176 -4.06 24.34 -8.19
N GLN A 177 -4.82 24.99 -7.30
CA GLN A 177 -6.02 24.45 -6.68
C GLN A 177 -7.12 24.17 -7.72
N LYS A 178 -7.29 25.06 -8.70
CA LYS A 178 -8.24 24.86 -9.82
C LYS A 178 -7.82 23.73 -10.76
N ARG A 179 -6.52 23.53 -10.99
CA ARG A 179 -6.03 22.51 -11.93
C ARG A 179 -5.93 21.13 -11.29
N ILE A 180 -5.19 21.01 -10.19
CA ILE A 180 -4.88 19.74 -9.50
C ILE A 180 -4.74 20.04 -8.00
N PRO A 181 -5.85 20.06 -7.23
CA PRO A 181 -5.82 20.42 -5.82
C PRO A 181 -5.08 19.41 -4.95
N GLU A 182 -5.08 18.12 -5.31
CA GLU A 182 -4.39 17.03 -4.58
C GLU A 182 -2.90 17.34 -4.35
N ARG A 183 -2.26 17.89 -5.39
CA ARG A 183 -0.82 18.21 -5.40
C ARG A 183 -0.44 19.20 -4.29
N ILE A 184 -1.37 20.05 -3.85
CA ILE A 184 -1.13 21.02 -2.77
C ILE A 184 -0.85 20.30 -1.45
N ILE A 185 -1.69 19.32 -1.11
CA ILE A 185 -1.58 18.55 0.13
C ILE A 185 -0.40 17.60 0.03
N GLU A 186 -0.26 16.88 -1.09
CA GLU A 186 0.87 16.01 -1.36
C GLU A 186 2.21 16.75 -1.21
N HIS A 187 2.35 17.92 -1.82
CA HIS A 187 3.57 18.70 -1.76
C HIS A 187 3.87 19.19 -0.33
N ALA A 188 2.85 19.59 0.42
CA ALA A 188 3.01 20.01 1.81
C ALA A 188 3.47 18.85 2.71
N VAL A 189 2.79 17.70 2.64
CA VAL A 189 3.11 16.51 3.44
C VAL A 189 4.46 15.93 3.04
N ARG A 190 4.74 15.79 1.73
CA ARG A 190 6.04 15.35 1.22
C ARG A 190 7.17 16.24 1.73
N GLY A 191 6.92 17.53 1.91
CA GLY A 191 7.85 18.48 2.52
C GLY A 191 8.26 18.09 3.94
N MET A 192 7.31 17.60 4.75
CA MET A 192 7.48 17.27 6.17
C MET A 192 7.99 15.85 6.43
N LEU A 193 7.89 14.95 5.46
CA LEU A 193 8.44 13.59 5.54
C LEU A 193 9.98 13.58 5.37
N PRO A 194 10.68 12.58 5.96
CA PRO A 194 12.13 12.42 5.80
C PRO A 194 12.49 12.28 4.32
N LYS A 195 13.68 12.72 3.91
CA LYS A 195 14.15 12.56 2.53
C LYS A 195 15.00 11.29 2.43
N GLY A 196 14.69 10.42 1.48
CA GLY A 196 15.42 9.17 1.28
C GLY A 196 14.51 8.05 0.78
N ARG A 197 14.99 6.82 0.90
CA ARG A 197 14.24 5.62 0.49
C ARG A 197 12.96 5.47 1.32
N LEU A 198 13.09 5.51 2.64
CA LEU A 198 11.98 5.41 3.58
C LEU A 198 10.96 6.54 3.41
N GLY A 199 11.41 7.76 3.18
CA GLY A 199 10.50 8.88 2.93
C GLY A 199 9.64 8.72 1.67
N ARG A 200 10.23 8.16 0.61
CA ARG A 200 9.52 7.89 -0.65
C ARG A 200 8.52 6.76 -0.48
N SER A 201 8.84 5.71 0.29
CA SER A 201 7.89 4.64 0.59
C SER A 201 6.75 5.16 1.46
N LEU A 202 7.03 5.90 2.52
CA LEU A 202 6.03 6.53 3.39
C LEU A 202 5.04 7.39 2.60
N PHE A 203 5.52 8.16 1.62
CA PHE A 203 4.66 9.01 0.80
C PHE A 203 3.56 8.21 0.07
N THR A 204 3.80 6.93 -0.24
CA THR A 204 2.78 6.08 -0.89
C THR A 204 1.60 5.74 0.03
N HIS A 205 1.74 5.91 1.34
CA HIS A 205 0.68 5.68 2.33
C HIS A 205 -0.32 6.84 2.42
N LEU A 206 0.03 8.00 1.86
CA LEU A 206 -0.91 9.11 1.71
C LEU A 206 -1.79 8.88 0.48
N LYS A 207 -3.11 8.92 0.68
CA LYS A 207 -4.12 8.92 -0.39
C LYS A 207 -4.88 10.24 -0.32
N VAL A 208 -4.93 10.98 -1.42
CA VAL A 208 -5.59 12.29 -1.47
C VAL A 208 -6.64 12.25 -2.56
N TYR A 209 -7.86 12.67 -2.22
CA TYR A 209 -8.99 12.76 -3.13
C TYR A 209 -9.52 14.19 -3.16
N THR A 210 -9.92 14.64 -4.35
CA THR A 210 -10.50 15.97 -4.55
C THR A 210 -11.87 16.10 -3.88
N GLY A 211 -12.74 15.12 -4.10
CA GLY A 211 -14.11 15.07 -3.60
C GLY A 211 -14.25 14.51 -2.17
N PRO A 212 -15.50 14.40 -1.68
CA PRO A 212 -15.80 13.89 -0.34
C PRO A 212 -15.64 12.36 -0.24
N ASP A 213 -15.77 11.64 -1.35
CA ASP A 213 -15.82 10.18 -1.35
C ASP A 213 -14.44 9.55 -1.61
N HIS A 214 -14.25 8.33 -1.11
CA HIS A 214 -13.04 7.53 -1.32
C HIS A 214 -13.37 6.04 -1.58
N PRO A 215 -12.61 5.34 -2.43
CA PRO A 215 -12.86 3.92 -2.75
C PRO A 215 -12.36 2.92 -1.69
N HIS A 216 -11.90 3.38 -0.52
CA HIS A 216 -11.21 2.56 0.49
C HIS A 216 -12.09 2.13 1.66
N GLU A 217 -13.39 1.93 1.43
CA GLU A 217 -14.34 1.53 2.47
C GLU A 217 -14.01 0.17 3.11
N ALA A 218 -13.48 -0.77 2.31
CA ALA A 218 -13.09 -2.11 2.78
C ALA A 218 -12.04 -2.09 3.92
N GLN A 219 -11.25 -1.02 4.00
CA GLN A 219 -10.18 -0.88 5.01
C GLN A 219 -10.70 -0.34 6.35
N LYS A 220 -11.99 0.03 6.45
CA LYS A 220 -12.64 0.57 7.66
C LYS A 220 -11.81 1.69 8.32
N PRO A 221 -11.58 2.82 7.62
CA PRO A 221 -10.76 3.90 8.14
C PRO A 221 -11.40 4.54 9.38
N ALA A 222 -10.57 4.85 10.37
CA ALA A 222 -10.97 5.61 11.55
C ALA A 222 -10.75 7.12 11.33
N GLU A 223 -11.47 7.97 12.06
CA GLU A 223 -11.20 9.41 11.99
C GLU A 223 -9.84 9.75 12.62
N LEU A 224 -9.08 10.66 11.98
CA LEU A 224 -7.78 11.07 12.49
C LEU A 224 -7.91 11.95 13.75
N PRO A 225 -7.24 11.63 14.87
CA PRO A 225 -7.30 12.46 16.07
C PRO A 225 -6.43 13.72 15.90
N ILE A 226 -7.05 14.89 15.99
CA ILE A 226 -6.37 16.18 15.83
C ILE A 226 -6.30 16.91 17.17
N ARG A 227 -5.08 17.12 17.69
CA ARG A 227 -4.84 17.81 18.96
C ARG A 227 -4.74 19.34 18.83
N ASP A 228 -4.40 19.85 17.65
CA ASP A 228 -4.18 21.30 17.44
C ASP A 228 -5.50 22.07 17.38
N LYS A 229 -5.69 22.99 18.33
CA LYS A 229 -6.89 23.84 18.44
C LYS A 229 -7.01 24.85 17.31
N ARG A 230 -5.90 25.27 16.69
CA ARG A 230 -5.87 26.34 15.66
C ARG A 230 -5.97 25.79 14.24
N ILE A 231 -6.33 24.52 14.07
CA ILE A 231 -6.36 23.88 12.76
C ILE A 231 -7.53 24.35 11.90
N GLN A 232 -8.66 24.66 12.51
CA GLN A 232 -9.84 25.13 11.81
C GLN A 232 -9.68 26.62 11.53
N LYS A 233 -9.91 27.02 10.28
CA LYS A 233 -10.00 28.44 9.95
C LYS A 233 -11.37 28.91 10.44
N GLN A 234 -11.37 29.71 11.50
CA GLN A 234 -12.56 30.46 11.89
C GLN A 234 -12.87 31.44 10.74
N ALA A 235 -14.12 31.42 10.29
CA ALA A 235 -14.63 32.31 9.23
C ALA A 235 -14.55 33.77 9.66
#